data_AF-A0A150KHF4-F1
#
_entry.id   AF-A0A150KHF4-F1
#
_cell.length_a   1.000
_cell.length_b   1.000
_cell.length_c   1.000
_cell.angle_alpha   90.00
_cell.angle_beta   90.00
_cell.angle_gamma   90.00
#
_symmetry.space_group_name_H-M   'P 1'
#
loop_
_entity.id
_entity.type
_entity.pdbx_description
1 polymer ?
#
loop_
_entity_poly.entity_id
_entity_poly.type
_entity_poly.pdbx_seq_one_letter_code
_entity_poly.pdbx_strand_id
1 'polypeptide(L)'
;MEQIWFTEVLKGIGRFFLHPVFYYALLLALVSGAARVKRERNDFHIRVYKRSLELRSLFPAGLICGLILSAATVAGGFKVSWPVLAVVAAATIVFSLAGQFRLLSPAFTIGIPVLLFFAFTRLPVQLPDWMGGTTDAMVAGLSVLAGLLLLAEGVLLRTNGTKHVSPKLRKSRRGLNVGAFTAKKLWLVPVVCFLPSGPLSASVSWWPVVDWGGHTFSLVLVPFLIGFQHQIQSSLPQSALKRIGTGVICAGIMTSAIGAAGFWLPYFSAAAAVFAIVARAWISFRHRVRENNAPYYFTQRNNGMIILGIIPGSKAEKMGLSIGEVISKCNGEPVHNTDEFYRALQKSSAYCKLEVIGTNGEMHFAQGALYEGEHHELGILTVENNISWDPDQAG
;
A
#
# COMPACT_ATOMS: atom_id res chain seq x y z
N MET A 1 38.10 11.34 -11.93
CA MET A 1 36.62 11.46 -11.91
C MET A 1 35.97 10.32 -11.13
N GLU A 2 36.34 9.06 -11.36
CA GLU A 2 35.72 7.89 -10.71
C GLU A 2 35.74 7.91 -9.18
N GLN A 3 36.84 8.35 -8.56
CA GLN A 3 36.95 8.45 -7.11
C GLN A 3 35.96 9.47 -6.51
N ILE A 4 35.69 10.59 -7.19
CA ILE A 4 34.74 11.62 -6.74
C ILE A 4 33.32 11.04 -6.78
N TRP A 5 32.95 10.39 -7.89
CA TRP A 5 31.66 9.69 -8.02
C TRP A 5 31.47 8.63 -6.95
N PHE A 6 32.47 7.79 -6.70
CA PHE A 6 32.40 6.77 -5.66
C PHE A 6 32.19 7.37 -4.27
N THR A 7 32.95 8.43 -3.92
CA THR A 7 32.78 9.10 -2.64
C THR A 7 31.42 9.78 -2.48
N GLU A 8 30.86 10.37 -3.54
CA GLU A 8 29.54 10.99 -3.51
C GLU A 8 28.41 9.96 -3.40
N VAL A 9 28.54 8.79 -4.05
CA VAL A 9 27.61 7.67 -3.86
C VAL A 9 27.64 7.19 -2.41
N LEU A 10 28.83 7.00 -1.83
CA LEU A 10 28.97 6.57 -0.44
C LEU A 10 28.37 7.59 0.54
N LYS A 11 28.61 8.88 0.33
CA LYS A 11 27.98 9.96 1.11
C LYS A 11 26.46 9.98 0.92
N GLY A 12 25.95 9.76 -0.29
CA GLY A 12 24.53 9.66 -0.58
C GLY A 12 23.85 8.53 0.20
N ILE A 13 24.49 7.37 0.27
CA ILE A 13 24.05 6.23 1.08
C ILE A 13 24.12 6.56 2.58
N GLY A 14 25.19 7.21 3.04
CA GLY A 14 25.30 7.68 4.43
C GLY A 14 24.16 8.62 4.81
N ARG A 15 23.86 9.61 3.96
CA ARG A 15 22.75 10.55 4.13
C ARG A 15 21.38 9.86 4.19
N PHE A 16 21.19 8.76 3.45
CA PHE A 16 19.96 7.98 3.51
C PHE A 16 19.72 7.39 4.90
N PHE A 17 20.74 6.81 5.51
CA PHE A 17 20.61 6.26 6.87
C PHE A 17 20.44 7.35 7.92
N LEU A 18 20.99 8.54 7.70
CA LEU A 18 20.76 9.70 8.58
C LEU A 18 19.38 10.35 8.40
N HIS A 19 18.63 10.00 7.34
CA HIS A 19 17.37 10.65 7.02
C HIS A 19 16.26 10.25 8.01
N PRO A 20 15.54 11.20 8.64
CA PRO A 20 14.59 10.89 9.71
C PRO A 20 13.43 9.99 9.26
N VAL A 21 12.97 10.15 8.01
CA VAL A 21 11.89 9.33 7.45
C VAL A 21 12.25 7.84 7.40
N PHE A 22 13.53 7.46 7.30
CA PHE A 22 13.95 6.06 7.31
C PHE A 22 13.58 5.37 8.63
N TYR A 23 14.05 5.92 9.76
CA TYR A 23 13.76 5.39 11.09
C TYR A 23 12.27 5.49 11.41
N TYR A 24 11.65 6.57 10.99
CA TYR A 24 10.23 6.77 11.19
C TYR A 24 9.37 5.74 10.42
N ALA A 25 9.77 5.36 9.21
CA ALA A 25 9.13 4.30 8.44
C ALA A 25 9.23 2.93 9.15
N LEU A 26 10.38 2.61 9.74
CA LEU A 26 10.56 1.40 10.55
C LEU A 26 9.62 1.39 11.76
N LEU A 27 9.53 2.51 12.49
CA LEU A 27 8.63 2.67 13.63
C LEU A 27 7.17 2.50 13.20
N LEU A 28 6.74 3.18 12.14
CA LEU A 28 5.39 3.05 11.58
C LEU A 28 5.07 1.61 11.17
N ALA A 29 6.02 0.90 10.55
CA ALA A 29 5.84 -0.51 10.19
C ALA A 29 5.63 -1.40 11.43
N LEU A 30 6.39 -1.18 12.51
CA LEU A 30 6.23 -1.91 13.77
C LEU A 30 4.91 -1.62 14.48
N VAL A 31 4.53 -0.34 14.58
CA VAL A 31 3.26 0.10 15.21
C VAL A 31 2.07 -0.42 14.41
N SER A 32 2.13 -0.32 13.08
CA SER A 32 1.05 -0.80 12.21
C SER A 32 0.89 -2.32 12.28
N GLY A 33 1.99 -3.08 12.36
CA GLY A 33 1.96 -4.52 12.60
C GLY A 33 1.36 -4.89 13.96
N ALA A 34 1.71 -4.18 15.03
CA ALA A 34 1.13 -4.40 16.36
C ALA A 34 -0.39 -4.10 16.38
N ALA A 35 -0.81 -2.99 15.78
CA ALA A 35 -2.22 -2.62 15.64
C ALA A 35 -3.01 -3.65 14.82
N ARG A 36 -2.41 -4.21 13.77
CA ARG A 36 -3.01 -5.29 12.99
C ARG A 36 -3.23 -6.55 13.84
N VAL A 37 -2.20 -7.02 14.55
CA VAL A 37 -2.29 -8.23 15.39
C VAL A 37 -3.34 -8.06 16.51
N LYS A 38 -3.41 -6.87 17.12
CA LYS A 38 -4.44 -6.57 18.13
C LYS A 38 -5.85 -6.72 17.56
N ARG A 39 -6.08 -6.21 16.34
CA ARG A 39 -7.36 -6.36 15.63
C ARG A 39 -7.63 -7.80 15.19
N GLU A 40 -6.65 -8.50 14.63
CA GLU A 40 -6.82 -9.90 14.20
C GLU A 40 -7.25 -10.78 15.39
N ARG A 41 -6.64 -10.59 16.57
CA ARG A 41 -7.04 -11.29 17.80
C ARG A 41 -8.41 -10.87 18.32
N ASN A 42 -8.85 -9.65 18.06
CA ASN A 42 -10.18 -9.19 18.46
C ASN A 42 -11.26 -9.77 17.55
N ASP A 43 -10.98 -9.91 16.25
CA ASP A 43 -11.95 -10.37 15.26
C ASP A 43 -11.98 -11.91 15.16
N PHE A 44 -10.85 -12.59 15.33
CA PHE A 44 -10.72 -14.04 15.09
C PHE A 44 -10.08 -14.80 16.26
N HIS A 45 -9.79 -14.17 17.41
CA HIS A 45 -9.08 -14.76 18.56
C HIS A 45 -7.66 -15.28 18.30
N ILE A 46 -7.22 -15.29 17.04
CA ILE A 46 -5.89 -15.73 16.62
C ILE A 46 -5.13 -14.61 15.90
N ARG A 47 -3.84 -14.85 15.66
CA ARG A 47 -3.04 -14.04 14.73
C ARG A 47 -3.03 -14.74 13.37
N VAL A 48 -3.42 -14.04 12.32
CA VAL A 48 -3.41 -14.63 10.96
C VAL A 48 -2.00 -14.55 10.40
N TYR A 49 -1.35 -13.39 10.52
CA TYR A 49 -0.01 -13.16 10.00
C TYR A 49 1.00 -12.83 11.11
N LYS A 50 2.28 -13.16 10.89
CA LYS A 50 3.38 -12.81 11.81
C LYS A 50 3.48 -11.29 12.02
N ARG A 51 3.82 -10.85 13.24
CA ARG A 51 3.95 -9.43 13.61
C ARG A 51 4.91 -8.66 12.71
N SER A 52 5.97 -9.32 12.22
CA SER A 52 7.00 -8.73 11.36
C SER A 52 6.58 -8.55 9.90
N LEU A 53 5.35 -8.90 9.51
CA LEU A 53 4.91 -8.85 8.10
C LEU A 53 5.03 -7.43 7.51
N GLU A 54 4.64 -6.39 8.24
CA GLU A 54 4.70 -5.02 7.68
C GLU A 54 6.13 -4.51 7.56
N LEU A 55 7.00 -4.91 8.49
CA LEU A 55 8.43 -4.62 8.40
C LEU A 55 9.08 -5.35 7.21
N ARG A 56 8.75 -6.62 6.99
CA ARG A 56 9.29 -7.43 5.87
C ARG A 56 8.77 -6.97 4.52
N SER A 57 7.55 -6.44 4.46
CA SER A 57 6.97 -5.94 3.21
C SER A 57 7.36 -4.49 2.88
N LEU A 58 7.99 -3.78 3.81
CA LEU A 58 8.40 -2.37 3.65
C LEU A 58 9.42 -2.16 2.51
N PHE A 59 10.42 -3.04 2.41
CA PHE A 59 11.58 -2.84 1.54
C PHE A 59 11.49 -3.52 0.17
N PRO A 60 11.18 -4.82 0.02
CA PRO A 60 11.54 -5.57 -1.20
C PRO A 60 11.04 -4.96 -2.51
N ALA A 61 9.75 -4.60 -2.56
CA ALA A 61 9.17 -3.99 -3.76
C ALA A 61 9.49 -2.50 -3.89
N GLY A 62 9.62 -1.80 -2.76
CA GLY A 62 9.98 -0.39 -2.75
C GLY A 62 11.40 -0.15 -3.24
N LEU A 63 12.35 -1.05 -2.93
CA LEU A 63 13.72 -1.01 -3.44
C LEU A 63 13.77 -1.20 -4.96
N ILE A 64 13.00 -2.13 -5.51
CA ILE A 64 12.94 -2.36 -6.97
C ILE A 64 12.38 -1.12 -7.67
N CYS A 65 11.24 -0.59 -7.21
CA CYS A 65 10.67 0.64 -7.77
C CYS A 65 11.61 1.83 -7.57
N GLY A 66 12.29 1.92 -6.44
CA GLY A 66 13.25 2.99 -6.12
C GLY A 66 14.46 2.96 -7.04
N LEU A 67 14.98 1.78 -7.37
CA LEU A 67 16.07 1.61 -8.34
C LEU A 67 15.65 2.07 -9.74
N ILE A 68 14.47 1.65 -10.21
CA ILE A 68 13.93 2.06 -11.52
C ILE A 68 13.71 3.58 -11.58
N LEU A 69 13.12 4.16 -10.53
CA LEU A 69 12.91 5.60 -10.42
C LEU A 69 14.22 6.38 -10.33
N SER A 70 15.21 5.84 -9.61
CA SER A 70 16.55 6.44 -9.51
C SER A 70 17.23 6.52 -10.86
N ALA A 71 17.07 5.51 -11.73
CA ALA A 71 17.58 5.58 -13.09
C ALA A 71 16.91 6.72 -13.88
N ALA A 72 15.59 6.88 -13.75
CA ALA A 72 14.84 7.96 -14.40
C ALA A 72 15.23 9.35 -13.89
N THR A 73 15.39 9.52 -12.57
CA THR A 73 15.78 10.81 -11.96
C THR A 73 17.24 11.16 -12.24
N VAL A 74 18.13 10.17 -12.28
CA VAL A 74 19.53 10.36 -12.68
C VAL A 74 19.61 10.79 -14.14
N ALA A 75 18.91 10.09 -15.04
CA ALA A 75 18.89 10.44 -16.47
C ALA A 75 18.36 11.85 -16.71
N GLY A 76 17.28 12.26 -16.02
CA GLY A 76 16.73 13.61 -16.13
C GLY A 76 17.52 14.71 -15.41
N GLY A 77 18.48 14.34 -14.55
CA GLY A 77 19.28 15.30 -13.78
C GLY A 77 18.47 16.05 -12.71
N PHE A 78 17.43 15.44 -12.16
CA PHE A 78 16.47 16.09 -11.25
C PHE A 78 17.13 16.71 -10.03
N LYS A 79 17.08 18.06 -9.93
CA LYS A 79 17.58 18.80 -8.76
C LYS A 79 16.47 19.07 -7.77
N VAL A 80 16.76 18.82 -6.50
CA VAL A 80 15.87 19.09 -5.37
C VAL A 80 16.66 19.89 -4.32
N SER A 81 16.05 20.95 -3.77
CA SER A 81 16.67 21.75 -2.71
C SER A 81 16.48 21.10 -1.33
N TRP A 82 17.38 21.40 -0.40
CA TRP A 82 17.24 20.98 1.00
C TRP A 82 15.90 21.40 1.64
N PRO A 83 15.43 22.66 1.51
CA PRO A 83 14.14 23.04 2.07
C PRO A 83 12.97 22.22 1.51
N VAL A 84 12.99 21.87 0.23
CA VAL A 84 11.96 20.99 -0.36
C VAL A 84 11.96 19.61 0.28
N LEU A 85 13.13 18.97 0.42
CA LEU A 85 13.25 17.65 1.06
C LEU A 85 12.77 17.69 2.51
N ALA A 86 13.13 18.74 3.25
CA ALA A 86 12.70 18.93 4.63
C ALA A 86 11.18 19.07 4.75
N VAL A 87 10.54 19.87 3.88
CA VAL A 87 9.08 20.05 3.87
C VAL A 87 8.35 18.77 3.46
N VAL A 88 8.85 18.02 2.47
CA VAL A 88 8.28 16.72 2.08
C VAL A 88 8.41 15.70 3.21
N ALA A 89 9.55 15.66 3.89
CA ALA A 89 9.76 14.80 5.06
C ALA A 89 8.81 15.17 6.21
N ALA A 90 8.68 16.47 6.51
CA ALA A 90 7.75 16.97 7.52
C ALA A 90 6.29 16.65 7.16
N ALA A 91 5.86 16.88 5.92
CA ALA A 91 4.52 16.53 5.45
C ALA A 91 4.23 15.03 5.57
N THR A 92 5.21 14.18 5.24
CA THR A 92 5.12 12.73 5.39
C THR A 92 4.92 12.32 6.86
N ILE A 93 5.69 12.92 7.78
CA ILE A 93 5.55 12.67 9.21
C ILE A 93 4.17 13.16 9.69
N VAL A 94 3.77 14.39 9.38
CA VAL A 94 2.48 14.95 9.79
C VAL A 94 1.30 14.10 9.28
N PHE A 95 1.27 13.72 8.01
CA PHE A 95 0.19 12.91 7.46
C PHE A 95 0.14 11.49 8.01
N SER A 96 1.28 10.93 8.41
CA SER A 96 1.28 9.62 9.04
C SER A 96 0.71 9.65 10.47
N LEU A 97 0.85 10.77 11.20
CA LEU A 97 0.33 10.94 12.56
C LEU A 97 -1.20 10.91 12.57
N ALA A 98 -1.84 11.33 11.48
CA ALA A 98 -3.28 11.16 11.29
C ALA A 98 -3.73 9.68 11.27
N GLY A 99 -2.79 8.73 11.22
CA GLY A 99 -3.06 7.28 11.31
C GLY A 99 -3.69 6.66 10.06
N GLN A 100 -4.01 7.49 9.05
CA GLN A 100 -4.62 7.08 7.79
C GLN A 100 -3.55 6.93 6.71
N PHE A 101 -3.16 5.69 6.38
CA PHE A 101 -2.05 5.45 5.44
C PHE A 101 -2.39 5.89 4.01
N ARG A 102 -3.66 6.16 3.71
CA ARG A 102 -4.09 6.78 2.44
C ARG A 102 -3.50 8.19 2.23
N LEU A 103 -3.22 8.93 3.30
CA LEU A 103 -2.61 10.26 3.23
C LEU A 103 -1.11 10.22 2.93
N LEU A 104 -0.49 9.05 3.00
CA LEU A 104 0.92 8.82 2.64
C LEU A 104 1.11 8.53 1.16
N SER A 105 0.11 8.80 0.33
CA SER A 105 0.27 8.78 -1.12
C SER A 105 1.14 9.98 -1.56
N PRO A 106 2.06 9.81 -2.54
CA PRO A 106 2.85 10.89 -3.14
C PRO A 106 2.02 12.09 -3.61
N ALA A 107 0.76 11.84 -4.00
CA ALA A 107 -0.19 12.89 -4.35
C ALA A 107 -0.36 13.93 -3.22
N PHE A 108 -0.39 13.49 -1.95
CA PHE A 108 -0.51 14.39 -0.80
C PHE A 108 0.85 14.77 -0.24
N THR A 109 1.76 13.80 -0.04
CA THR A 109 3.06 14.04 0.62
C THR A 109 4.00 14.92 -0.22
N ILE A 110 3.85 14.94 -1.54
CA ILE A 110 4.63 15.80 -2.44
C ILE A 110 3.74 16.86 -3.09
N GLY A 111 2.51 16.53 -3.50
CA GLY A 111 1.62 17.51 -4.12
C GLY A 111 1.32 18.71 -3.24
N ILE A 112 1.13 18.53 -1.92
CA ILE A 112 0.92 19.67 -1.02
C ILE A 112 2.19 20.54 -0.91
N PRO A 113 3.40 19.99 -0.67
CA PRO A 113 4.64 20.76 -0.77
C PRO A 113 4.82 21.50 -2.09
N VAL A 114 4.51 20.89 -3.24
CA VAL A 114 4.56 21.58 -4.55
C VAL A 114 3.67 22.83 -4.54
N LEU A 115 2.43 22.72 -4.06
CA LEU A 115 1.51 23.87 -3.98
C LEU A 115 2.02 24.95 -3.03
N LEU A 116 2.62 24.55 -1.89
CA LEU A 116 3.21 25.48 -0.94
C LEU A 116 4.38 26.25 -1.56
N PHE A 117 5.35 25.55 -2.16
CA PHE A 117 6.48 26.21 -2.82
C PHE A 117 6.06 27.07 -4.00
N PHE A 118 5.08 26.62 -4.79
CA PHE A 118 4.51 27.43 -5.88
C PHE A 118 3.84 28.71 -5.37
N ALA A 119 3.10 28.64 -4.26
CA ALA A 119 2.50 29.83 -3.66
C ALA A 119 3.58 30.78 -3.12
N PHE A 120 4.63 30.22 -2.50
CA PHE A 120 5.73 30.99 -1.93
C PHE A 120 6.59 31.73 -2.96
N THR A 121 6.78 31.18 -4.17
CA THR A 121 7.52 31.90 -5.22
C THR A 121 6.73 33.06 -5.82
N ARG A 122 5.44 33.21 -5.51
CA ARG A 122 4.53 34.19 -6.14
C ARG A 122 3.90 35.17 -5.19
N LEU A 123 3.67 34.77 -3.94
CA LEU A 123 3.17 35.68 -2.92
C LEU A 123 4.34 36.50 -2.37
N PRO A 124 4.16 37.81 -2.12
CA PRO A 124 5.18 38.67 -1.51
C PRO A 124 5.29 38.39 0.00
N VAL A 125 5.59 37.15 0.37
CA VAL A 125 5.76 36.70 1.75
C VAL A 125 7.26 36.59 2.04
N GLN A 126 7.73 37.24 3.10
CA GLN A 126 9.10 37.06 3.57
C GLN A 126 9.23 35.67 4.18
N LEU A 127 10.01 34.82 3.52
CA LEU A 127 10.32 33.48 4.01
C LEU A 127 11.55 33.53 4.92
N PRO A 128 11.65 32.61 5.89
CA PRO A 128 12.90 32.37 6.58
C PRO A 128 14.04 32.04 5.59
N ASP A 129 15.26 32.51 5.87
CA ASP A 129 16.42 32.35 4.98
C ASP A 129 16.68 30.90 4.54
N TRP A 130 16.39 29.93 5.41
CA TRP A 130 16.56 28.50 5.13
C TRP A 130 15.60 27.96 4.06
N MET A 131 14.50 28.65 3.77
CA MET A 131 13.52 28.30 2.73
C MET A 131 13.86 28.85 1.35
N GLY A 132 14.91 29.67 1.24
CA GLY A 132 15.38 30.23 -0.02
C GLY A 132 15.98 29.20 -0.99
N GLY A 133 16.29 29.65 -2.21
CA GLY A 133 17.05 28.87 -3.20
C GLY A 133 16.26 27.80 -3.96
N THR A 134 14.93 27.79 -3.87
CA THR A 134 14.06 26.92 -4.68
C THR A 134 13.60 27.67 -5.93
N THR A 135 13.89 27.12 -7.12
CA THR A 135 13.53 27.72 -8.41
C THR A 135 12.24 27.11 -8.97
N ASP A 136 11.56 27.81 -9.88
CA ASP A 136 10.36 27.29 -10.57
C ASP A 136 10.65 25.97 -11.31
N ALA A 137 11.85 25.80 -11.87
CA ALA A 137 12.30 24.55 -12.49
C ALA A 137 12.36 23.40 -11.47
N MET A 138 12.89 23.64 -10.27
CA MET A 138 12.91 22.63 -9.19
C MET A 138 11.49 22.24 -8.75
N VAL A 139 10.57 23.20 -8.71
CA VAL A 139 9.15 22.93 -8.40
C VAL A 139 8.50 22.08 -9.51
N ALA A 140 8.77 22.38 -10.78
CA ALA A 140 8.33 21.54 -11.91
C ALA A 140 8.89 20.11 -11.83
N GLY A 141 10.18 19.98 -11.51
CA GLY A 141 10.80 18.68 -11.28
C GLY A 141 10.18 17.89 -10.15
N LEU A 142 9.84 18.55 -9.05
CA LEU A 142 9.14 17.94 -7.93
C LEU A 142 7.73 17.47 -8.33
N SER A 143 7.01 18.22 -9.17
CA SER A 143 5.72 17.81 -9.72
C SER A 143 5.83 16.55 -10.59
N VAL A 144 6.86 16.48 -11.44
CA VAL A 144 7.14 15.27 -12.24
C VAL A 144 7.51 14.09 -11.33
N LEU A 145 8.35 14.31 -10.32
CA LEU A 145 8.71 13.29 -9.34
C LEU A 145 7.47 12.78 -8.56
N ALA A 146 6.55 13.67 -8.21
CA ALA A 146 5.27 13.30 -7.59
C ALA A 146 4.47 12.36 -8.49
N GLY A 147 4.37 12.65 -9.78
CA GLY A 147 3.70 11.80 -10.77
C GLY A 147 4.40 10.45 -10.95
N LEU A 148 5.73 10.42 -10.98
CA LEU A 148 6.52 9.18 -11.09
C LEU A 148 6.38 8.30 -9.85
N LEU A 149 6.39 8.89 -8.64
CA LEU A 149 6.14 8.16 -7.40
C LEU A 149 4.69 7.69 -7.30
N LEU A 150 3.73 8.47 -7.79
CA LEU A 150 2.32 8.06 -7.87
C LEU A 150 2.13 6.90 -8.85
N LEU A 151 2.85 6.90 -9.98
CA LEU A 151 2.91 5.76 -10.90
C LEU A 151 3.46 4.52 -10.17
N ALA A 152 4.55 4.67 -9.41
CA ALA A 152 5.11 3.59 -8.59
C ALA A 152 4.12 3.09 -7.53
N GLU A 153 3.36 3.96 -6.84
CA GLU A 153 2.28 3.56 -5.93
C GLU A 153 1.28 2.65 -6.66
N GLY A 154 0.83 3.05 -7.86
CA GLY A 154 -0.12 2.27 -8.65
C GLY A 154 0.41 0.91 -9.09
N VAL A 155 1.68 0.83 -9.50
CA VAL A 155 2.36 -0.44 -9.86
C VAL A 155 2.52 -1.35 -8.63
N LEU A 156 2.96 -0.81 -7.50
CA LEU A 156 3.09 -1.53 -6.23
C LEU A 156 1.73 -2.06 -5.77
N LEU A 157 0.67 -1.27 -5.94
CA LEU A 157 -0.68 -1.67 -5.58
C LEU A 157 -1.19 -2.83 -6.45
N ARG A 158 -0.92 -2.79 -7.76
CA ARG A 158 -1.37 -3.82 -8.71
C ARG A 158 -0.66 -5.16 -8.52
N THR A 159 0.63 -5.13 -8.15
CA THR A 159 1.49 -6.32 -8.08
C THR A 159 1.61 -6.90 -6.67
N ASN A 160 1.85 -6.04 -5.68
CA ASN A 160 2.13 -6.42 -4.29
C ASN A 160 1.02 -6.04 -3.31
N GLY A 161 0.10 -5.15 -3.70
CA GLY A 161 -1.04 -4.77 -2.86
C GLY A 161 -1.96 -5.95 -2.49
N THR A 162 -2.06 -6.95 -3.36
CA THR A 162 -2.90 -8.15 -3.17
C THR A 162 -2.28 -9.20 -2.25
N LYS A 163 -0.98 -9.11 -1.96
CA LYS A 163 -0.27 -10.11 -1.17
C LYS A 163 -0.51 -9.88 0.33
N HIS A 164 -0.90 -10.93 1.05
CA HIS A 164 -1.11 -10.89 2.50
C HIS A 164 -2.07 -9.78 2.95
N VAL A 165 -3.29 -9.78 2.40
CA VAL A 165 -4.35 -8.85 2.83
C VAL A 165 -5.01 -9.42 4.08
N SER A 166 -5.14 -8.58 5.11
CA SER A 166 -5.68 -9.01 6.41
C SER A 166 -7.21 -9.07 6.37
N PRO A 167 -7.84 -10.23 6.71
CA PRO A 167 -9.28 -10.35 6.84
C PRO A 167 -9.77 -9.56 8.06
N LYS A 168 -11.05 -9.21 8.06
CA LYS A 168 -11.71 -8.43 9.10
C LYS A 168 -13.18 -8.82 9.17
N LEU A 169 -13.73 -8.96 10.37
CA LEU A 169 -15.17 -9.07 10.58
C LEU A 169 -15.80 -7.70 10.77
N ARG A 170 -17.02 -7.52 10.24
CA ARG A 170 -17.78 -6.28 10.38
C ARG A 170 -19.27 -6.62 10.50
N LYS A 171 -20.03 -5.82 11.26
CA LYS A 171 -21.49 -5.89 11.23
C LYS A 171 -22.05 -5.21 9.97
N SER A 172 -22.96 -5.89 9.29
CA SER A 172 -23.74 -5.35 8.17
C SER A 172 -24.74 -4.30 8.64
N ARG A 173 -25.42 -3.62 7.70
CA ARG A 173 -26.54 -2.71 8.02
C ARG A 173 -27.69 -3.42 8.73
N ARG A 174 -27.78 -4.75 8.61
CA ARG A 174 -28.80 -5.61 9.24
C ARG A 174 -28.31 -6.27 10.53
N GLY A 175 -27.16 -5.86 11.08
CA GLY A 175 -26.59 -6.42 12.31
C GLY A 175 -25.83 -7.75 12.15
N LEU A 176 -26.03 -8.48 11.04
CA LEU A 176 -25.33 -9.73 10.76
C LEU A 176 -23.83 -9.52 10.55
N ASN A 177 -23.02 -10.49 10.99
CA ASN A 177 -21.57 -10.48 10.73
C ASN A 177 -21.31 -10.75 9.23
N VAL A 178 -20.42 -9.94 8.66
CA VAL A 178 -19.97 -10.06 7.28
C VAL A 178 -18.45 -9.96 7.23
N GLY A 179 -17.87 -10.74 6.32
CA GLY A 179 -16.45 -10.70 6.05
C GLY A 179 -16.06 -9.48 5.22
N ALA A 180 -14.94 -8.89 5.55
CA ALA A 180 -14.32 -7.82 4.78
C ALA A 180 -12.79 -7.98 4.82
N PHE A 181 -12.12 -7.21 3.98
CA PHE A 181 -10.67 -7.15 3.94
C PHE A 181 -10.21 -5.72 4.16
N THR A 182 -9.11 -5.57 4.89
CA THR A 182 -8.40 -4.30 4.98
C THR A 182 -7.06 -4.43 4.30
N ALA A 183 -6.92 -3.81 3.13
CA ALA A 183 -5.65 -3.67 2.44
C ALA A 183 -4.95 -2.41 2.95
N LYS A 184 -4.05 -2.60 3.92
CA LYS A 184 -3.19 -1.54 4.48
C LYS A 184 -1.73 -1.92 4.23
N LYS A 185 -1.00 -1.10 3.47
CA LYS A 185 0.39 -1.34 3.06
C LYS A 185 1.24 -0.08 3.20
N LEU A 186 2.53 -0.29 3.39
CA LEU A 186 3.54 0.76 3.51
C LEU A 186 4.79 0.28 2.76
N TRP A 187 5.34 1.13 1.90
CA TRP A 187 6.55 0.85 1.12
C TRP A 187 7.54 2.00 1.26
N LEU A 188 8.80 1.65 1.46
CA LEU A 188 9.89 2.62 1.42
C LEU A 188 10.58 2.56 0.05
N VAL A 189 10.52 3.67 -0.68
CA VAL A 189 11.03 3.81 -2.04
C VAL A 189 12.22 4.77 -2.03
N PRO A 190 13.46 4.26 -1.94
CA PRO A 190 14.64 5.12 -2.01
C PRO A 190 14.85 5.60 -3.45
N VAL A 191 14.87 6.92 -3.65
CA VAL A 191 15.10 7.53 -4.97
C VAL A 191 16.31 8.46 -4.91
N VAL A 192 17.21 8.32 -5.88
CA VAL A 192 18.36 9.21 -6.06
C VAL A 192 17.88 10.55 -6.60
N CYS A 193 18.29 11.64 -5.98
CA CYS A 193 18.08 13.01 -6.47
C CYS A 193 19.41 13.77 -6.41
N PHE A 194 19.47 14.93 -7.08
CA PHE A 194 20.63 15.81 -7.01
C PHE A 194 20.34 17.02 -6.13
N LEU A 195 21.32 17.41 -5.33
CA LEU A 195 21.36 18.71 -4.67
C LEU A 195 22.11 19.71 -5.57
N PRO A 196 21.73 20.99 -5.61
CA PRO A 196 22.37 22.02 -6.43
C PRO A 196 23.77 22.44 -5.94
N SER A 197 24.30 21.80 -4.90
CA SER A 197 25.59 22.08 -4.29
C SER A 197 26.46 20.82 -4.31
N GLY A 198 27.66 20.86 -4.88
CA GLY A 198 28.58 19.74 -4.79
C GLY A 198 29.75 19.75 -5.77
N PRO A 199 30.62 18.72 -5.69
CA PRO A 199 31.85 18.63 -6.48
C PRO A 199 31.63 18.03 -7.87
N LEU A 200 30.46 17.45 -8.15
CA LEU A 200 30.19 16.84 -9.46
C LEU A 200 29.85 17.94 -10.46
N SER A 201 30.43 17.86 -11.65
CA SER A 201 30.05 18.68 -12.79
C SER A 201 29.55 17.80 -13.93
N ALA A 202 28.78 18.38 -14.84
CA ALA A 202 28.33 17.69 -16.05
C ALA A 202 29.56 17.26 -16.87
N SER A 203 29.82 15.96 -16.94
CA SER A 203 30.93 15.41 -17.70
C SER A 203 30.59 15.18 -19.17
N VAL A 204 29.31 15.28 -19.55
CA VAL A 204 28.81 15.03 -20.92
C VAL A 204 27.82 16.10 -21.32
N SER A 205 27.83 16.52 -22.59
CA SER A 205 27.03 17.65 -23.11
C SER A 205 25.51 17.45 -23.11
N TRP A 206 25.03 16.21 -23.19
CA TRP A 206 23.60 15.90 -23.18
C TRP A 206 23.00 15.81 -21.77
N TRP A 207 23.83 15.79 -20.74
CA TRP A 207 23.42 15.61 -19.34
C TRP A 207 23.82 16.82 -18.49
N PRO A 208 22.91 17.41 -17.70
CA PRO A 208 21.52 17.02 -17.50
C PRO A 208 20.61 17.34 -18.70
N VAL A 209 19.55 16.55 -18.87
CA VAL A 209 18.55 16.73 -19.96
C VAL A 209 17.80 18.07 -19.85
N VAL A 210 17.66 18.57 -18.62
CA VAL A 210 17.04 19.87 -18.33
C VAL A 210 18.08 20.73 -17.63
N ASP A 211 18.13 22.02 -17.96
CA ASP A 211 18.94 22.97 -17.21
C ASP A 211 18.19 23.42 -15.95
N TRP A 212 18.72 23.02 -14.81
CA TRP A 212 18.11 23.28 -13.50
C TRP A 212 18.76 24.46 -12.75
N GLY A 213 19.71 25.16 -13.40
CA GLY A 213 20.49 26.23 -12.78
C GLY A 213 21.67 25.72 -11.95
N GLY A 214 22.89 26.16 -12.27
CA GLY A 214 24.14 25.73 -11.66
C GLY A 214 24.72 24.44 -12.26
N HIS A 215 26.04 24.37 -12.38
CA HIS A 215 26.73 23.22 -12.99
C HIS A 215 27.31 22.23 -11.96
N THR A 216 26.98 22.44 -10.68
CA THR A 216 27.47 21.63 -9.57
C THR A 216 26.39 20.74 -8.99
N PHE A 217 26.74 19.49 -8.71
CA PHE A 217 25.80 18.47 -8.22
C PHE A 217 26.40 17.71 -7.03
N SER A 218 25.55 17.28 -6.10
CA SER A 218 25.85 16.23 -5.12
C SER A 218 24.69 15.25 -5.09
N LEU A 219 25.01 13.97 -4.89
CA LEU A 219 24.01 12.91 -4.84
C LEU A 219 23.36 12.83 -3.45
N VAL A 220 22.06 12.62 -3.44
CA VAL A 220 21.30 12.29 -2.23
C VAL A 220 20.33 11.16 -2.52
N LEU A 221 20.33 10.14 -1.66
CA LEU A 221 19.38 9.04 -1.72
C LEU A 221 18.25 9.31 -0.72
N VAL A 222 17.06 9.60 -1.23
CA VAL A 222 15.92 10.06 -0.41
C VAL A 222 14.94 8.91 -0.16
N PRO A 223 14.62 8.56 1.11
CA PRO A 223 13.62 7.55 1.44
C PRO A 223 12.20 8.08 1.31
N PHE A 224 11.56 7.93 0.14
CA PHE A 224 10.15 8.28 -0.02
C PHE A 224 9.26 7.20 0.59
N LEU A 225 8.35 7.59 1.48
CA LEU A 225 7.41 6.67 2.11
C LEU A 225 6.07 6.71 1.36
N ILE A 226 5.66 5.57 0.81
CA ILE A 226 4.38 5.41 0.11
C ILE A 226 3.46 4.54 0.95
N GLY A 227 2.32 5.09 1.36
CA GLY A 227 1.30 4.35 2.10
C GLY A 227 0.01 4.18 1.32
N PHE A 228 -0.68 3.08 1.63
CA PHE A 228 -1.95 2.73 1.02
C PHE A 228 -2.90 2.13 2.07
N GLN A 229 -4.18 2.51 2.01
CA GLN A 229 -5.22 1.93 2.86
C GLN A 229 -6.59 1.96 2.18
N HIS A 230 -7.18 0.79 1.93
CA HIS A 230 -8.57 0.64 1.51
C HIS A 230 -9.23 -0.57 2.16
N GLN A 231 -10.55 -0.48 2.30
CA GLN A 231 -11.40 -1.59 2.72
C GLN A 231 -12.12 -2.16 1.49
N ILE A 232 -12.27 -3.49 1.47
CA ILE A 232 -12.88 -4.23 0.36
C ILE A 232 -13.85 -5.24 0.98
N GLN A 233 -15.10 -5.20 0.54
CA GLN A 233 -16.18 -6.03 1.09
C GLN A 233 -17.13 -6.59 0.01
N SER A 234 -17.16 -5.96 -1.16
CA SER A 234 -18.07 -6.30 -2.27
C SER A 234 -17.49 -7.23 -3.33
N SER A 235 -16.18 -7.53 -3.27
CA SER A 235 -15.52 -8.45 -4.20
C SER A 235 -14.27 -9.05 -3.57
N LEU A 236 -13.63 -9.97 -4.29
CA LEU A 236 -12.29 -10.45 -3.93
C LEU A 236 -11.28 -9.29 -3.89
N PRO A 237 -10.33 -9.29 -2.93
CA PRO A 237 -9.31 -8.23 -2.82
C PRO A 237 -8.46 -8.05 -4.08
N GLN A 238 -8.20 -9.16 -4.79
CA GLN A 238 -7.34 -9.14 -5.98
C GLN A 238 -7.90 -8.27 -7.12
N SER A 239 -9.20 -8.39 -7.41
CA SER A 239 -9.83 -7.65 -8.50
C SER A 239 -10.03 -6.17 -8.15
N ALA A 240 -10.38 -5.88 -6.89
CA ALA A 240 -10.53 -4.50 -6.40
C ALA A 240 -9.20 -3.75 -6.43
N LEU A 241 -8.13 -4.31 -5.88
CA LEU A 241 -6.83 -3.63 -5.81
C LEU A 241 -6.18 -3.44 -7.19
N LYS A 242 -6.32 -4.40 -8.11
CA LYS A 242 -5.87 -4.23 -9.50
C LYS A 242 -6.55 -3.03 -10.16
N ARG A 243 -7.87 -2.87 -9.98
CA ARG A 243 -8.64 -1.75 -10.53
C ARG A 243 -8.20 -0.39 -9.96
N ILE A 244 -8.01 -0.31 -8.65
CA ILE A 244 -7.52 0.92 -7.99
C ILE A 244 -6.10 1.23 -8.47
N GLY A 245 -5.23 0.22 -8.53
CA GLY A 245 -3.85 0.35 -9.02
C GLY A 245 -3.80 0.91 -10.43
N THR A 246 -4.60 0.38 -11.37
CA THR A 246 -4.68 0.91 -12.73
C THR A 246 -5.11 2.38 -12.76
N GLY A 247 -6.11 2.77 -11.98
CA GLY A 247 -6.53 4.18 -11.88
C GLY A 247 -5.41 5.10 -11.36
N VAL A 248 -4.65 4.64 -10.36
CA VAL A 248 -3.51 5.39 -9.81
C VAL A 248 -2.35 5.48 -10.80
N ILE A 249 -2.08 4.43 -11.59
CA ILE A 249 -1.08 4.46 -12.67
C ILE A 249 -1.45 5.52 -13.70
N CYS A 250 -2.71 5.53 -14.18
CA CYS A 250 -3.17 6.53 -15.14
C CYS A 250 -3.04 7.96 -14.56
N ALA A 251 -3.43 8.15 -13.30
CA ALA A 251 -3.26 9.43 -12.61
C ALA A 251 -1.78 9.85 -12.50
N GLY A 252 -0.88 8.92 -12.21
CA GLY A 252 0.57 9.16 -12.18
C GLY A 252 1.13 9.59 -13.53
N ILE A 253 0.78 8.88 -14.61
CA ILE A 253 1.20 9.25 -15.99
C ILE A 253 0.73 10.66 -16.35
N MET A 254 -0.56 10.97 -16.11
CA MET A 254 -1.10 12.30 -16.39
C MET A 254 -0.44 13.38 -15.51
N THR A 255 -0.22 13.10 -14.23
CA THR A 255 0.46 14.03 -13.32
C THR A 255 1.88 14.33 -13.80
N SER A 256 2.65 13.32 -14.20
CA SER A 256 4.00 13.51 -14.73
C SER A 256 3.99 14.31 -16.03
N ALA A 257 3.03 14.06 -16.94
CA ALA A 257 2.91 14.79 -18.20
C ALA A 257 2.57 16.27 -17.97
N ILE A 258 1.60 16.56 -17.08
CA ILE A 258 1.25 17.93 -16.69
C ILE A 258 2.44 18.59 -15.97
N GLY A 259 3.13 17.88 -15.08
CA GLY A 259 4.29 18.39 -14.36
C GLY A 259 5.45 18.74 -15.30
N ALA A 260 5.66 17.95 -16.36
CA ALA A 260 6.68 18.23 -17.36
C ALA A 260 6.39 19.52 -18.14
N ALA A 261 5.10 19.82 -18.43
CA ALA A 261 4.71 21.11 -19.01
C ALA A 261 5.09 22.30 -18.10
N GLY A 262 5.29 22.05 -16.79
CA GLY A 262 5.77 22.99 -15.79
C GLY A 262 7.15 23.60 -16.08
N PHE A 263 8.00 22.94 -16.88
CA PHE A 263 9.31 23.48 -17.27
C PHE A 263 9.20 24.69 -18.20
N TRP A 264 8.18 24.73 -19.05
CA TRP A 264 7.93 25.86 -19.94
C TRP A 264 6.99 26.88 -19.31
N LEU A 265 5.99 26.39 -18.57
CA LEU A 265 4.93 27.22 -17.99
C LEU A 265 4.77 26.86 -16.51
N PRO A 266 5.36 27.63 -15.58
CA PRO A 266 5.42 27.25 -14.16
C PRO A 266 4.07 26.94 -13.50
N TYR A 267 2.97 27.53 -13.99
CA TYR A 267 1.61 27.26 -13.52
C TYR A 267 1.19 25.79 -13.65
N PHE A 268 1.75 25.07 -14.62
CA PHE A 268 1.48 23.64 -14.79
C PHE A 268 2.07 22.78 -13.67
N SER A 269 3.11 23.25 -12.97
CA SER A 269 3.65 22.57 -11.78
C SER A 269 2.59 22.49 -10.67
N ALA A 270 1.87 23.60 -10.43
CA ALA A 270 0.75 23.63 -9.50
C ALA A 270 -0.46 22.84 -10.03
N ALA A 271 -0.79 22.98 -11.32
CA ALA A 271 -1.88 22.21 -11.93
C ALA A 271 -1.67 20.70 -11.78
N ALA A 272 -0.43 20.21 -11.95
CA ALA A 272 -0.08 18.80 -11.75
C ALA A 272 -0.32 18.35 -10.31
N ALA A 273 0.06 19.16 -9.32
CA ALA A 273 -0.18 18.86 -7.92
C ALA A 273 -1.67 18.85 -7.56
N VAL A 274 -2.44 19.85 -8.02
CA VAL A 274 -3.91 19.86 -7.85
C VAL A 274 -4.53 18.62 -8.49
N PHE A 275 -4.14 18.30 -9.72
CA PHE A 275 -4.63 17.12 -10.43
C PHE A 275 -4.31 15.84 -9.66
N ALA A 276 -3.07 15.66 -9.18
CA ALA A 276 -2.66 14.48 -8.41
C ALA A 276 -3.52 14.30 -7.14
N ILE A 277 -3.70 15.37 -6.37
CA ILE A 277 -4.49 15.39 -5.14
C ILE A 277 -5.96 15.04 -5.45
N VAL A 278 -6.56 15.74 -6.41
CA VAL A 278 -7.97 15.55 -6.79
C VAL A 278 -8.21 14.17 -7.36
N ALA A 279 -7.37 13.70 -8.28
CA ALA A 279 -7.48 12.37 -8.87
C ALA A 279 -7.34 11.28 -7.80
N ARG A 280 -6.37 11.40 -6.88
CA ARG A 280 -6.18 10.41 -5.80
C ARG A 280 -7.34 10.40 -4.81
N ALA A 281 -7.88 11.56 -4.47
CA ALA A 281 -9.06 11.71 -3.63
C ALA A 281 -10.30 11.12 -4.32
N TRP A 282 -10.53 11.44 -5.60
CA TRP A 282 -11.63 10.93 -6.40
C TRP A 282 -11.61 9.41 -6.55
N ILE A 283 -10.45 8.81 -6.88
CA ILE A 283 -10.29 7.34 -6.95
C ILE A 283 -10.68 6.69 -5.62
N SER A 284 -10.23 7.28 -4.51
CA SER A 284 -10.54 6.78 -3.17
C SER A 284 -12.02 6.92 -2.80
N PHE A 285 -12.63 8.05 -3.18
CA PHE A 285 -14.05 8.32 -2.95
C PHE A 285 -14.93 7.38 -3.77
N ARG A 286 -14.68 7.25 -5.08
CA ARG A 286 -15.41 6.36 -5.98
C ARG A 286 -15.33 4.91 -5.52
N HIS A 287 -14.15 4.45 -5.07
CA HIS A 287 -13.99 3.11 -4.48
C HIS A 287 -14.88 2.94 -3.25
N ARG A 288 -14.84 3.89 -2.31
CA ARG A 288 -15.65 3.85 -1.08
C ARG A 288 -17.16 3.83 -1.37
N VAL A 289 -17.63 4.65 -2.31
CA VAL A 289 -19.05 4.68 -2.72
C VAL A 289 -19.46 3.34 -3.31
N ARG A 290 -18.64 2.77 -4.20
CA ARG A 290 -18.90 1.47 -4.81
C ARG A 290 -18.98 0.34 -3.77
N GLU A 291 -18.02 0.27 -2.85
CA GLU A 291 -18.00 -0.76 -1.80
C GLU A 291 -19.20 -0.65 -0.83
N ASN A 292 -19.68 0.57 -0.56
CA ASN A 292 -20.79 0.80 0.35
C ASN A 292 -22.17 0.55 -0.26
N ASN A 293 -22.29 0.60 -1.58
CA ASN A 293 -23.53 0.42 -2.33
C ASN A 293 -23.68 -0.99 -2.92
N ALA A 294 -22.57 -1.71 -3.10
CA ALA A 294 -22.60 -3.09 -3.56
C ALA A 294 -22.93 -4.08 -2.43
N PRO A 295 -23.54 -5.23 -2.73
CA PRO A 295 -23.78 -6.29 -1.75
C PRO A 295 -22.46 -6.84 -1.19
N TYR A 296 -22.50 -7.36 0.04
CA TYR A 296 -21.35 -8.00 0.66
C TYR A 296 -21.05 -9.33 -0.04
N TYR A 297 -19.78 -9.55 -0.41
CA TYR A 297 -19.35 -10.78 -1.08
C TYR A 297 -19.18 -11.94 -0.10
N PHE A 298 -18.64 -11.63 1.09
CA PHE A 298 -18.38 -12.59 2.17
C PHE A 298 -19.53 -12.58 3.17
N THR A 299 -20.67 -13.11 2.75
CA THR A 299 -21.82 -13.38 3.62
C THR A 299 -22.00 -14.88 3.74
N GLN A 300 -22.76 -15.29 4.76
CA GLN A 300 -23.25 -16.66 4.82
C GLN A 300 -24.06 -17.00 3.57
N ARG A 301 -23.96 -18.26 3.15
CA ARG A 301 -24.67 -18.81 1.98
C ARG A 301 -25.43 -20.05 2.42
N ASN A 302 -26.55 -20.32 1.77
CA ASN A 302 -27.36 -21.50 2.07
C ASN A 302 -26.70 -22.80 1.59
N ASN A 303 -25.78 -22.72 0.62
CA ASN A 303 -25.15 -23.89 0.00
C ASN A 303 -23.73 -24.14 0.54
N GLY A 304 -23.46 -23.69 1.77
CA GLY A 304 -22.22 -23.99 2.46
C GLY A 304 -21.49 -22.78 3.04
N MET A 305 -20.28 -23.04 3.52
CA MET A 305 -19.49 -22.08 4.28
C MET A 305 -18.44 -21.38 3.42
N ILE A 306 -18.48 -20.05 3.37
CA ILE A 306 -17.50 -19.26 2.61
C ILE A 306 -16.18 -19.09 3.38
N ILE A 307 -15.07 -19.32 2.69
CA ILE A 307 -13.71 -19.11 3.20
C ILE A 307 -13.39 -17.61 3.14
N LEU A 308 -13.34 -16.95 4.31
CA LEU A 308 -12.92 -15.56 4.45
C LEU A 308 -11.40 -15.42 4.53
N GLY A 309 -10.69 -16.41 5.07
CA GLY A 309 -9.25 -16.32 5.22
C GLY A 309 -8.61 -17.68 5.42
N ILE A 310 -7.32 -17.75 5.14
CA ILE A 310 -6.51 -18.95 5.31
C ILE A 310 -5.26 -18.56 6.08
N ILE A 311 -4.97 -19.29 7.14
CA ILE A 311 -3.77 -19.07 7.95
C ILE A 311 -2.55 -19.57 7.15
N PRO A 312 -1.51 -18.75 6.94
CA PRO A 312 -0.30 -19.19 6.25
C PRO A 312 0.41 -20.33 6.99
N GLY A 313 0.85 -21.34 6.25
CA GLY A 313 1.46 -22.57 6.73
C GLY A 313 0.46 -23.61 7.25
N SER A 314 -0.84 -23.34 7.21
CA SER A 314 -1.88 -24.26 7.69
C SER A 314 -2.16 -25.40 6.72
N LYS A 315 -2.93 -26.41 7.17
CA LYS A 315 -3.37 -27.53 6.34
C LYS A 315 -4.26 -27.05 5.19
N ALA A 316 -5.12 -26.07 5.42
CA ALA A 316 -5.94 -25.46 4.38
C ALA A 316 -5.12 -24.87 3.23
N GLU A 317 -3.99 -24.20 3.52
CA GLU A 317 -3.09 -23.70 2.48
C GLU A 317 -2.44 -24.86 1.72
N LYS A 318 -2.01 -25.92 2.42
CA LYS A 318 -1.42 -27.13 1.81
C LYS A 318 -2.41 -27.91 0.94
N MET A 319 -3.70 -27.87 1.28
CA MET A 319 -4.80 -28.47 0.51
C MET A 319 -5.18 -27.65 -0.73
N GLY A 320 -4.57 -26.48 -0.94
CA GLY A 320 -4.84 -25.63 -2.10
C GLY A 320 -6.14 -24.82 -2.01
N LEU A 321 -6.76 -24.75 -0.83
CA LEU A 321 -7.95 -23.92 -0.63
C LEU A 321 -7.65 -22.45 -0.89
N SER A 322 -8.65 -21.71 -1.36
CA SER A 322 -8.53 -20.30 -1.69
C SER A 322 -9.61 -19.43 -1.05
N ILE A 323 -9.26 -18.17 -0.81
CA ILE A 323 -10.20 -17.17 -0.28
C ILE A 323 -11.35 -16.96 -1.26
N GLY A 324 -12.58 -16.99 -0.74
CA GLY A 324 -13.81 -16.80 -1.50
C GLY A 324 -14.44 -18.08 -2.04
N GLU A 325 -13.78 -19.23 -1.88
CA GLU A 325 -14.38 -20.54 -2.15
C GLU A 325 -15.41 -20.91 -1.07
N VAL A 326 -16.32 -21.81 -1.41
CA VAL A 326 -17.39 -22.27 -0.51
C VAL A 326 -17.25 -23.76 -0.26
N ILE A 327 -17.09 -24.15 1.00
CA ILE A 327 -17.10 -25.54 1.42
C ILE A 327 -18.55 -25.99 1.52
N SER A 328 -18.95 -26.90 0.65
CA SER A 328 -20.30 -27.46 0.59
C SER A 328 -20.42 -28.68 1.50
N LYS A 329 -19.42 -29.58 1.47
CA LYS A 329 -19.38 -30.79 2.31
C LYS A 329 -18.00 -31.08 2.88
N CYS A 330 -17.99 -31.71 4.05
CA CYS A 330 -16.81 -32.30 4.68
C CYS A 330 -17.08 -33.79 4.90
N ASN A 331 -16.20 -34.66 4.38
CA ASN A 331 -16.32 -36.11 4.50
C ASN A 331 -17.69 -36.68 4.07
N GLY A 332 -18.31 -36.06 3.06
CA GLY A 332 -19.62 -36.43 2.53
C GLY A 332 -20.82 -35.80 3.24
N GLU A 333 -20.61 -35.10 4.36
CA GLU A 333 -21.68 -34.42 5.11
C GLU A 333 -21.77 -32.93 4.74
N PRO A 334 -22.98 -32.40 4.50
CA PRO A 334 -23.17 -30.97 4.22
C PRO A 334 -22.84 -30.11 5.43
N VAL A 335 -22.18 -28.98 5.20
CA VAL A 335 -21.70 -28.07 6.26
C VAL A 335 -22.09 -26.63 5.97
N HIS A 336 -22.78 -25.98 6.91
CA HIS A 336 -23.26 -24.59 6.74
C HIS A 336 -22.60 -23.60 7.71
N ASN A 337 -22.09 -24.10 8.84
CA ASN A 337 -21.45 -23.30 9.87
C ASN A 337 -20.18 -23.99 10.41
N THR A 338 -19.35 -23.22 11.11
CA THR A 338 -18.04 -23.68 11.61
C THR A 338 -18.17 -24.91 12.53
N ASP A 339 -19.24 -24.96 13.35
CA ASP A 339 -19.47 -26.08 14.27
C ASP A 339 -19.78 -27.39 13.53
N GLU A 340 -20.68 -27.36 12.55
CA GLU A 340 -20.99 -28.50 11.67
C GLU A 340 -19.74 -28.99 10.95
N PHE A 341 -18.91 -28.06 10.48
CA PHE A 341 -17.66 -28.40 9.80
C PHE A 341 -16.67 -29.12 10.71
N TYR A 342 -16.43 -28.60 11.92
CA TYR A 342 -15.51 -29.27 12.85
C TYR A 342 -16.07 -30.60 13.37
N ARG A 343 -17.40 -30.73 13.53
CA ARG A 343 -18.04 -32.02 13.85
C ARG A 343 -17.84 -33.04 12.72
N ALA A 344 -18.05 -32.64 11.47
CA ALA A 344 -17.84 -33.51 10.30
C ALA A 344 -16.35 -33.86 10.10
N LEU A 345 -15.44 -32.94 10.45
CA LEU A 345 -14.01 -33.17 10.42
C LEU A 345 -13.57 -34.23 11.43
N GLN A 346 -14.12 -34.19 12.65
CA GLN A 346 -13.80 -35.15 13.73
C GLN A 346 -14.23 -36.59 13.43
N LYS A 347 -15.19 -36.81 12.50
CA LYS A 347 -15.63 -38.16 12.11
C LYS A 347 -14.55 -38.97 11.39
N SER A 348 -13.54 -38.31 10.81
CA SER A 348 -12.43 -38.97 10.12
C SER A 348 -11.11 -38.41 10.65
N SER A 349 -10.44 -39.17 11.52
CA SER A 349 -9.22 -38.74 12.21
C SER A 349 -7.97 -38.70 11.31
N ALA A 350 -7.94 -39.51 10.23
CA ALA A 350 -6.75 -39.67 9.39
C ALA A 350 -6.80 -38.86 8.08
N TYR A 351 -8.00 -38.52 7.59
CA TYR A 351 -8.18 -37.96 6.25
C TYR A 351 -9.35 -36.99 6.18
N CYS A 352 -9.13 -35.82 5.57
CA CYS A 352 -10.18 -34.86 5.29
C CYS A 352 -10.40 -34.76 3.78
N LYS A 353 -11.64 -35.02 3.35
CA LYS A 353 -12.10 -34.76 1.97
C LYS A 353 -13.14 -33.65 1.98
N LEU A 354 -12.88 -32.58 1.26
CA LEU A 354 -13.77 -31.42 1.14
C LEU A 354 -14.35 -31.33 -0.26
N GLU A 355 -15.65 -31.10 -0.35
CA GLU A 355 -16.33 -30.65 -1.58
C GLU A 355 -16.38 -29.12 -1.56
N VAL A 356 -15.68 -28.51 -2.52
CA VAL A 356 -15.47 -27.05 -2.55
C VAL A 356 -15.98 -26.49 -3.87
N ILE A 357 -16.77 -25.43 -3.79
CA ILE A 357 -17.20 -24.64 -4.93
C ILE A 357 -16.20 -23.50 -5.11
N GLY A 358 -15.49 -23.52 -6.23
CA GLY A 358 -14.49 -22.52 -6.59
C GLY A 358 -15.08 -21.13 -6.80
N THR A 359 -14.21 -20.12 -6.90
CA THR A 359 -14.65 -18.74 -7.18
C THR A 359 -15.26 -18.55 -8.58
N ASN A 360 -15.03 -19.51 -9.48
CA ASN A 360 -15.65 -19.64 -10.80
C ASN A 360 -17.00 -20.37 -10.78
N GLY A 361 -17.41 -20.94 -9.63
CA GLY A 361 -18.63 -21.74 -9.49
C GLY A 361 -18.47 -23.23 -9.79
N GLU A 362 -17.27 -23.69 -10.17
CA GLU A 362 -17.01 -25.10 -10.44
C GLU A 362 -16.71 -25.87 -9.15
N MET A 363 -17.25 -27.08 -9.05
CA MET A 363 -16.99 -27.98 -7.94
C MET A 363 -15.66 -28.69 -8.13
N HIS A 364 -14.84 -28.70 -7.09
CA HIS A 364 -13.62 -29.51 -7.02
C HIS A 364 -13.45 -30.11 -5.62
N PHE A 365 -12.60 -31.13 -5.53
CA PHE A 365 -12.29 -31.77 -4.26
C PHE A 365 -10.94 -31.28 -3.74
N ALA A 366 -10.91 -30.87 -2.48
CA ALA A 366 -9.67 -30.59 -1.76
C ALA A 366 -9.47 -31.67 -0.70
N GLN A 367 -8.28 -32.26 -0.63
CA GLN A 367 -8.02 -33.39 0.24
C GLN A 367 -6.64 -33.32 0.90
N GLY A 368 -6.56 -33.77 2.14
CA GLY A 368 -5.32 -33.73 2.92
C GLY A 368 -5.37 -34.68 4.12
N ALA A 369 -4.20 -35.22 4.48
CA ALA A 369 -4.06 -36.07 5.66
C ALA A 369 -4.10 -35.22 6.95
N LEU A 370 -4.80 -35.73 7.96
CA LEU A 370 -4.82 -35.19 9.31
C LEU A 370 -3.88 -36.08 10.15
N TYR A 371 -2.70 -35.58 10.52
CA TYR A 371 -1.78 -36.31 11.39
C TYR A 371 -2.19 -36.18 12.87
N GLU A 372 -2.16 -37.29 13.62
CA GLU A 372 -2.38 -37.34 15.07
C GLU A 372 -1.35 -36.49 15.82
N GLY A 373 -1.81 -35.61 16.72
CA GLY A 373 -0.98 -34.76 17.57
C GLY A 373 -0.88 -33.28 17.16
N GLU A 374 -1.30 -32.92 15.95
CA GLU A 374 -1.44 -31.52 15.54
C GLU A 374 -2.85 -30.98 15.89
N HIS A 375 -2.95 -29.73 16.37
CA HIS A 375 -4.25 -29.10 16.65
C HIS A 375 -5.20 -29.23 15.45
N HIS A 376 -6.43 -29.67 15.70
CA HIS A 376 -7.46 -30.06 14.72
C HIS A 376 -8.02 -28.90 13.86
N GLU A 377 -7.43 -27.71 13.95
CA GLU A 377 -7.84 -26.57 13.14
C GLU A 377 -7.16 -26.63 11.78
N LEU A 378 -7.96 -26.79 10.71
CA LEU A 378 -7.47 -26.73 9.33
C LEU A 378 -6.86 -25.36 8.97
N GLY A 379 -7.11 -24.34 9.78
CA GLY A 379 -6.59 -22.98 9.62
C GLY A 379 -7.43 -22.13 8.67
N ILE A 380 -8.74 -22.35 8.67
CA ILE A 380 -9.72 -21.65 7.85
C ILE A 380 -10.41 -20.59 8.71
N LEU A 381 -10.59 -19.39 8.18
CA LEU A 381 -11.35 -18.30 8.80
C LEU A 381 -12.65 -18.09 8.03
N THR A 382 -13.75 -17.99 8.75
CA THR A 382 -15.10 -17.96 8.19
C THR A 382 -15.90 -16.79 8.76
N VAL A 383 -17.12 -16.62 8.28
CA VAL A 383 -18.05 -15.59 8.75
C VAL A 383 -19.05 -16.25 9.71
N GLU A 384 -18.75 -16.20 11.01
CA GLU A 384 -19.65 -16.71 12.04
C GLU A 384 -20.68 -15.66 12.48
N ASN A 385 -21.91 -16.11 12.69
CA ASN A 385 -22.89 -15.34 13.43
C ASN A 385 -22.73 -15.65 14.91
N ASN A 386 -22.13 -14.74 15.67
CA ASN A 386 -22.50 -14.64 17.07
C ASN A 386 -23.90 -14.01 17.11
N ILE A 387 -24.94 -14.83 16.99
CA ILE A 387 -26.24 -14.44 17.54
C ILE A 387 -26.02 -14.46 19.05
N SER A 388 -25.69 -13.32 19.64
CA SER A 388 -25.85 -13.17 21.09
C SER A 388 -27.33 -13.38 21.35
N TRP A 389 -27.69 -14.54 21.90
CA TRP A 389 -29.01 -14.74 22.48
C TRP A 389 -29.17 -13.68 23.56
N ASP A 390 -30.05 -12.72 23.30
CA ASP A 390 -30.55 -11.82 24.33
C ASP A 390 -31.62 -12.64 25.08
N PRO A 391 -31.37 -13.09 26.33
CA PRO A 391 -32.33 -13.89 27.07
C PRO A 391 -33.66 -13.16 27.30
N ASP A 392 -33.72 -11.85 27.03
CA ASP A 392 -34.90 -11.01 27.23
C ASP A 392 -35.87 -10.98 26.02
N GLN A 393 -35.58 -11.70 24.92
CA GLN A 393 -36.49 -11.79 23.75
C GLN A 393 -37.29 -13.10 23.63
N ALA A 394 -37.25 -13.95 24.67
CA ALA A 394 -38.19 -15.06 24.82
C ALA A 394 -39.06 -14.82 26.06
N GLY A 395 -40.01 -13.90 25.92
CA GLY A 395 -41.11 -13.65 26.87
C GLY A 395 -42.44 -13.98 26.23
#